data_AF-A0A256XKL3-F1
#
_entry.id   AF-A0A256XKL3-F1
#
_cell.length_a   1.000
_cell.length_b   1.000
_cell.length_c   1.000
_cell.angle_alpha   90.00
_cell.angle_beta   90.00
_cell.angle_gamma   90.00
#
_symmetry.space_group_name_H-M   'P 1'
#
loop_
_entity.id
_entity.type
_entity.pdbx_description
1 polymer ?
#
loop_
_entity_poly.entity_id
_entity_poly.type
_entity_poly.pdbx_seq_one_letter_code
_entity_poly.pdbx_strand_id
1 'polypeptide(L)' 'KGGGEKLSEKVKPYILVKNYNEVDTNYYINKQIIPAAMRVLKYFGITEHQLIKGEKQTSILEFFGGS' A
#
# COMPACT_ATOMS: atom_id res chain seq x y z
N LYS A 1 26.83 10.59 -6.81
CA LYS A 1 26.93 9.15 -6.51
C LYS A 1 25.53 8.55 -6.54
N GLY A 2 25.09 8.07 -7.71
CA GLY A 2 23.83 7.34 -7.87
C GLY A 2 24.10 5.86 -7.75
N GLY A 3 24.08 5.34 -6.51
CA GLY A 3 24.37 3.94 -6.19
C GLY A 3 23.19 3.31 -5.46
N GLY A 4 22.02 3.29 -6.09
CA GLY A 4 20.92 2.44 -5.64
C GLY A 4 21.06 1.07 -6.30
N GLU A 5 20.78 0.00 -5.55
CA GLU A 5 20.64 -1.37 -6.09
C GLU A 5 19.72 -1.36 -7.32
N LYS A 6 20.09 -2.09 -8.37
CA LYS A 6 19.38 -2.03 -9.65
C LYS A 6 18.05 -2.76 -9.54
N LEU A 7 17.01 -2.27 -10.21
CA LEU A 7 15.70 -2.94 -10.23
C LEU A 7 15.82 -4.40 -10.71
N SER A 8 16.70 -4.66 -11.67
CA SER A 8 16.99 -6.00 -12.19
C SER A 8 17.49 -6.99 -11.13
N GLU A 9 18.04 -6.50 -10.02
CA GLU A 9 18.52 -7.32 -8.91
C GLU A 9 17.39 -7.62 -7.89
N LYS A 10 16.26 -6.91 -7.99
CA LYS A 10 15.13 -6.96 -7.04
C LYS A 10 13.87 -7.59 -7.60
N VAL A 11 13.84 -7.93 -8.89
CA VAL A 11 12.63 -8.43 -9.56
C VAL A 11 12.88 -9.76 -10.23
N LYS A 12 11.82 -10.57 -10.28
CA LYS A 12 11.78 -11.82 -11.03
C LYS A 12 10.55 -11.81 -11.94
N PRO A 13 10.64 -12.37 -13.16
CA PRO A 13 9.45 -12.69 -13.95
C PRO A 13 8.49 -13.57 -13.15
N TYR A 14 7.18 -13.35 -13.27
CA TYR A 14 6.16 -14.09 -12.55
C TYR A 14 6.28 -15.62 -12.71
N ILE A 15 6.68 -16.09 -13.90
CA ILE A 15 6.87 -17.51 -14.24
C ILE A 15 7.93 -18.18 -13.34
N LEU A 16 8.88 -17.41 -12.79
CA LEU A 16 9.95 -17.91 -11.92
C LEU A 16 9.59 -17.87 -10.43
N VAL A 17 8.45 -17.29 -10.06
CA VAL A 17 7.98 -17.23 -8.68
C VAL A 17 7.31 -18.56 -8.34
N LYS A 18 7.88 -19.30 -7.38
CA LYS A 18 7.39 -20.64 -7.02
C LYS A 18 6.42 -20.60 -5.85
N ASN A 19 6.58 -19.60 -4.96
CA ASN A 19 5.74 -19.43 -3.78
C ASN A 19 5.43 -17.96 -3.50
N TYR A 20 4.25 -17.71 -2.93
CA TYR A 20 3.83 -16.37 -2.52
C TYR A 20 4.77 -15.71 -1.50
N ASN A 21 5.46 -16.51 -0.67
CA ASN A 21 6.41 -16.00 0.32
C ASN A 21 7.66 -15.35 -0.32
N GLU A 22 7.91 -15.56 -1.61
CA GLU A 22 8.97 -14.87 -2.35
C GLU A 22 8.58 -13.43 -2.74
N VAL A 23 7.30 -13.07 -2.61
CA VAL A 23 6.78 -11.75 -2.95
C VAL A 23 6.89 -10.84 -1.72
N ASP A 24 7.63 -9.75 -1.86
CA ASP A 24 7.65 -8.69 -0.86
C ASP A 24 6.36 -7.86 -0.93
N THR A 25 5.33 -8.32 -0.23
CA THR A 25 4.04 -7.62 -0.15
C THR A 25 4.18 -6.20 0.38
N ASN A 26 5.09 -5.97 1.33
CA ASN A 26 5.31 -4.63 1.90
C ASN A 26 5.84 -3.66 0.85
N TYR A 27 6.70 -4.12 -0.07
CA TYR A 27 7.14 -3.30 -1.20
C TYR A 27 5.95 -2.82 -2.04
N TYR A 28 5.03 -3.71 -2.41
CA TYR A 28 3.86 -3.36 -3.22
C TYR A 28 2.88 -2.46 -2.47
N ILE A 29 2.63 -2.73 -1.18
CA ILE A 29 1.79 -1.86 -0.33
C ILE A 29 2.35 -0.43 -0.33
N ASN A 30 3.64 -0.27 -0.05
CA ASN A 30 4.27 1.05 0.10
C ASN A 30 4.51 1.76 -1.23
N LYS A 31 4.85 1.05 -2.30
CA LYS A 31 5.24 1.65 -3.58
C LYS A 31 4.10 1.74 -4.58
N GLN A 32 3.01 1.01 -4.39
CA GLN A 32 1.90 0.97 -5.35
C GLN A 32 0.56 1.26 -4.68
N ILE A 33 0.16 0.48 -3.67
CA ILE A 33 -1.18 0.59 -3.07
C ILE A 33 -1.37 1.94 -2.39
N ILE A 34 -0.46 2.33 -1.50
CA ILE A 34 -0.52 3.60 -0.78
C ILE A 34 -0.52 4.79 -1.77
N PRO A 35 0.44 4.91 -2.72
CA PRO A 35 0.41 5.98 -3.72
C PRO A 35 -0.88 6.02 -4.53
N ALA A 36 -1.43 4.87 -4.92
CA ALA A 36 -2.68 4.79 -5.67
C ALA A 36 -3.87 5.29 -4.85
N ALA A 37 -4.00 4.86 -3.59
CA ALA A 37 -5.06 5.30 -2.68
C ALA A 37 -4.97 6.79 -2.37
N MET A 38 -3.76 7.30 -2.14
CA MET A 38 -3.53 8.72 -1.83
C MET A 38 -3.92 9.67 -2.97
N ARG A 39 -3.99 9.20 -4.23
CA ARG A 39 -4.54 10.01 -5.34
C ARG A 39 -5.99 10.40 -5.11
N VAL A 40 -6.77 9.58 -4.41
CA VAL A 40 -8.16 9.87 -4.07
C VAL A 40 -8.25 10.51 -2.69
N LEU A 41 -7.61 9.91 -1.70
CA LEU A 41 -7.78 10.27 -0.29
C LEU A 41 -7.27 11.67 0.06
N LYS A 42 -6.27 12.20 -0.67
CA LYS A 42 -5.79 13.58 -0.49
C LYS A 42 -6.88 14.63 -0.73
N TYR A 43 -7.81 14.38 -1.64
CA TYR A 43 -8.93 15.31 -1.89
C TYR A 43 -9.88 15.41 -0.69
N PHE A 44 -9.89 14.39 0.17
CA PHE A 44 -10.66 14.36 1.40
C PHE A 44 -9.85 14.80 2.62
N GLY A 45 -8.64 15.35 2.43
CA GLY A 45 -7.77 15.81 3.51
C GLY A 45 -7.09 14.70 4.31
N ILE A 46 -7.16 13.44 3.87
CA ILE A 46 -6.52 12.31 4.55
C ILE A 46 -5.02 12.30 4.21
N THR A 47 -4.19 12.13 5.24
CA THR A 47 -2.74 11.98 5.13
C THR A 47 -2.32 10.52 5.02
N GLU A 48 -1.16 10.27 4.44
CA GLU A 48 -0.58 8.92 4.34
C GLU A 48 -0.35 8.30 5.72
N HIS A 49 0.07 9.10 6.71
CA HIS A 49 0.19 8.65 8.10
C HIS A 49 -1.15 8.21 8.69
N GLN A 50 -2.24 8.94 8.46
CA GLN A 50 -3.58 8.54 8.91
C GLN A 50 -4.04 7.24 8.24
N LEU A 51 -3.71 7.05 6.96
CA LEU A 51 -4.00 5.81 6.23
C LEU A 51 -3.22 4.61 6.81
N ILE A 52 -1.93 4.77 7.12
CA ILE A 52 -1.06 3.67 7.58
C ILE A 52 -1.26 3.35 9.05
N LYS A 53 -1.37 4.37 9.91
CA LYS A 53 -1.42 4.17 11.36
C LYS A 53 -2.73 3.57 11.83
N GLY A 54 -3.77 3.62 10.98
CA GLY A 54 -5.06 3.00 11.26
C GLY A 54 -5.66 3.54 12.56
N GLU A 55 -5.97 4.84 12.61
CA GLU A 55 -6.92 5.30 13.63
C GLU A 55 -8.24 4.54 13.43
N LYS A 56 -8.95 4.22 14.53
CA LYS A 56 -10.21 3.46 14.47
C LYS A 56 -11.12 4.06 13.41
N GLN A 57 -11.28 3.35 12.29
CA GLN A 57 -12.15 3.80 11.21
C GLN A 57 -13.59 3.55 11.66
N THR A 58 -14.36 4.63 11.73
CA THR A 58 -15.81 4.58 11.93
C THR A 58 -16.41 3.77 10.77
N SER A 59 -17.18 2.73 11.08
CA SER A 59 -17.84 1.94 10.05
C SER A 59 -18.85 2.81 9.29
N ILE A 60 -18.99 2.58 7.98
CA ILE A 60 -20.08 3.21 7.20
C ILE A 60 -21.46 2.85 7.77
N LEU A 61 -21.58 1.72 8.46
CA LEU A 61 -22.83 1.31 9.12
C LEU A 61 -23.19 2.22 10.30
N GLU A 62 -22.18 2.76 11.00
CA GLU A 62 -22.40 3.71 12.09
C GLU A 62 -23.03 5.02 11.58
N PHE A 63 -22.74 5.44 10.34
CA PHE A 63 -23.39 6.59 9.70
C PHE A 63 -24.91 6.36 9.50
N PHE A 64 -25.33 5.12 9.26
CA PHE A 64 -26.74 4.76 9.09
C PHE A 64 -27.43 4.33 10.41
N GLY A 65 -26.77 4.49 11.55
CA GLY A 65 -27.32 4.12 12.86
C GLY A 65 -27.22 2.63 13.21
N GLY A 66 -26.41 1.86 12.48
CA GLY A 66 -26.06 0.49 12.87
C GLY A 66 -25.13 0.51 14.08
N SER A 67 -25.64 0.06 15.23
CA SER A 67 -24.85 -0.20 16.45
C SER A 67 -24.23 -1.60 16.41
#